data_AF-C0RC55-F1
#
_entry.id   AF-C0RC55-F1
#
_cell.length_a   1.000
_cell.length_b   1.000
_cell.length_c   1.000
_cell.angle_alpha   90.00
_cell.angle_beta   90.00
_cell.angle_gamma   90.00
#
_symmetry.space_group_name_H-M   'P 1'
#
loop_
_entity.id
_entity.type
_entity.pdbx_description
1 polymer ?
#
loop_
_entity_poly.entity_id
_entity_poly.type
_entity_poly.pdbx_seq_one_letter_code
_entity_poly.pdbx_strand_id
1 'polypeptide(L)' 'MNKAEITTNYFKYIDYLTRESNKYYFPIIMGVCTYKDVKKMRYEELLEVNRVANLKLNKEMYERVLSFGCMI' A
#
# COMPACT_ATOMS: atom_id res chain seq x y z
N MET A 1 -18.79 -14.10 -5.59
CA MET A 1 -18.01 -14.37 -4.37
C MET A 1 -18.81 -13.91 -3.17
N ASN A 2 -18.94 -14.72 -2.13
CA ASN A 2 -19.61 -14.27 -0.90
C ASN A 2 -18.64 -13.44 -0.02
N LYS A 3 -19.16 -12.69 0.95
CA LYS A 3 -18.37 -11.81 1.82
C LYS A 3 -17.20 -12.53 2.53
N ALA A 4 -17.41 -13.74 3.04
CA ALA A 4 -16.37 -14.53 3.68
C ALA A 4 -15.26 -14.92 2.71
N GLU A 5 -15.62 -15.31 1.48
CA GLU A 5 -14.66 -15.66 0.43
C GLU A 5 -13.79 -14.46 0.02
N ILE A 6 -14.40 -13.27 -0.10
CA ILE A 6 -13.68 -12.01 -0.38
C ILE A 6 -12.69 -11.71 0.74
N THR A 7 -13.12 -11.81 2.00
CA THR A 7 -12.27 -11.57 3.18
C THR A 7 -11.09 -12.55 3.23
N THR A 8 -11.33 -13.84 3.00
CA THR A 8 -10.26 -14.84 2.96
C THR A 8 -9.24 -14.54 1.86
N ASN A 9 -9.71 -14.18 0.67
CA ASN A 9 -8.83 -13.85 -0.44
C ASN A 9 -8.04 -12.54 -0.19
N TYR A 10 -8.65 -11.55 0.45
CA TYR A 10 -7.98 -10.33 0.87
C TYR A 10 -6.82 -10.61 1.84
N PHE A 11 -7.05 -11.40 2.90
CA PHE A 11 -5.98 -11.71 3.85
C PHE A 11 -4.84 -12.55 3.24
N LYS A 12 -5.17 -13.51 2.36
CA LYS A 12 -4.15 -14.25 1.59
C LYS A 12 -3.31 -13.32 0.71
N TYR A 13 -3.96 -12.33 0.09
CA TYR A 13 -3.28 -11.33 -0.73
C TYR A 13 -2.34 -10.45 0.12
N ILE A 14 -2.79 -9.98 1.29
CA ILE A 14 -1.94 -9.22 2.22
C ILE A 14 -0.75 -10.06 2.68
N ASP A 15 -0.95 -11.32 3.10
CA ASP A 15 0.13 -12.21 3.52
C ASP A 15 1.18 -12.39 2.41
N TYR A 16 0.74 -12.60 1.16
CA TYR A 16 1.61 -12.69 0.01
C TYR A 16 2.44 -11.42 -0.23
N LEU A 17 1.86 -10.24 0.03
CA LEU A 17 2.52 -8.96 -0.15
C LEU A 17 3.53 -8.66 0.96
N THR A 18 3.25 -9.08 2.20
CA THR A 18 4.12 -8.79 3.36
C THR A 18 5.32 -9.74 3.50
N ARG A 19 5.41 -10.78 2.66
CA ARG A 19 6.57 -11.69 2.65
C ARG A 19 7.85 -10.97 2.24
N GLU A 20 8.99 -11.35 2.83
CA GLU A 20 10.31 -10.73 2.55
C GLU A 20 10.71 -10.77 1.08
N SER A 21 10.24 -11.77 0.33
CA SER A 21 10.47 -11.89 -1.12
C SER A 21 9.81 -10.76 -1.93
N ASN A 22 8.86 -10.04 -1.35
CA ASN A 22 8.03 -9.05 -2.02
C ASN A 22 8.35 -7.62 -1.56
N LYS A 23 9.62 -7.30 -1.31
CA LYS A 23 10.16 -6.01 -0.82
C LYS A 23 9.64 -4.71 -1.49
N TYR A 24 8.96 -4.79 -2.63
CA TYR A 24 8.39 -3.64 -3.34
C TYR A 24 6.89 -3.48 -3.16
N TYR A 25 6.24 -4.32 -2.34
CA TYR A 25 4.79 -4.40 -2.23
C TYR A 25 4.15 -3.06 -1.84
N PHE A 26 4.75 -2.35 -0.88
CA PHE A 26 4.13 -1.19 -0.26
C PHE A 26 3.88 -0.03 -1.25
N PRO A 27 4.89 0.49 -1.98
CA PRO A 27 4.63 1.56 -2.95
C PRO A 27 3.77 1.11 -4.14
N ILE A 28 3.70 -0.18 -4.45
CA ILE A 28 2.80 -0.71 -5.48
C ILE A 28 1.34 -0.69 -5.01
N ILE A 29 1.07 -1.18 -3.80
CA ILE A 29 -0.29 -1.17 -3.21
C ILE A 29 -0.79 0.26 -3.04
N MET A 30 0.09 1.17 -2.61
CA MET A 30 -0.24 2.59 -2.50
C MET A 30 -0.41 3.27 -3.87
N GLY A 31 -0.19 2.57 -4.99
CA GLY A 31 -0.34 3.12 -6.33
C GLY A 31 0.64 4.24 -6.64
N VAL A 32 1.82 4.24 -6.01
CA VAL A 32 2.89 5.23 -6.25
C VAL A 32 3.69 4.87 -7.49
N CYS A 33 3.89 3.58 -7.76
CA CYS A 33 4.59 3.07 -8.93
C CYS A 33 4.09 1.68 -9.32
N THR A 34 4.43 1.22 -10.53
CA THR A 34 4.14 -0.16 -10.93
C THR A 34 5.28 -1.10 -10.54
N TYR A 35 4.97 -2.42 -10.50
CA TYR A 35 6.00 -3.45 -10.31
C TYR A 35 7.13 -3.38 -11.36
N LYS A 36 6.80 -2.98 -12.59
CA LYS A 36 7.80 -2.85 -13.68
C LYS A 36 8.75 -1.67 -13.45
N ASP A 37 8.26 -0.60 -12.83
CA ASP A 37 9.04 0.62 -12.58
C ASP A 37 9.96 0.41 -11.38
N VAL A 38 9.40 -0.05 -10.25
CA VAL A 38 10.14 -0.20 -8.99
C VAL A 38 11.29 -1.21 -9.09
N LYS A 39 11.17 -2.21 -9.97
CA LYS A 39 12.23 -3.20 -10.20
C LYS A 39 13.46 -2.61 -10.91
N LYS A 40 13.32 -1.47 -11.57
CA LYS A 40 14.41 -0.78 -12.29
C LYS A 40 15.05 0.35 -11.48
N MET A 41 14.46 0.71 -10.33
CA MET A 41 14.93 1.79 -9.48
C MET A 41 16.20 1.39 -8.71
N ARG A 42 17.11 2.35 -8.57
CA ARG A 42 18.26 2.22 -7.68
C ARG A 42 17.82 2.36 -6.22
N TYR A 43 18.70 1.99 -5.31
CA TYR A 43 18.40 2.01 -3.87
C TYR A 43 17.89 3.38 -3.37
N GLU A 44 18.53 4.48 -3.80
CA GLU A 44 18.10 5.84 -3.43
C GLU A 44 16.67 6.14 -3.93
N GLU A 45 16.36 5.74 -5.16
CA GLU A 45 15.01 5.91 -5.74
C GLU A 45 13.97 5.05 -5.01
N LEU A 46 14.36 3.84 -4.57
CA LEU A 46 13.51 2.97 -3.76
C LEU A 46 13.19 3.61 -2.40
N LEU A 47 14.17 4.26 -1.76
CA LEU A 47 13.94 4.98 -0.51
C LEU A 47 12.95 6.13 -0.69
N GLU A 48 13.10 6.91 -1.76
CA GLU A 48 12.19 8.03 -2.06
C GLU A 48 10.78 7.55 -2.37
N VAL A 49 10.63 6.52 -3.20
CA VAL A 49 9.31 5.96 -3.53
C VAL A 49 8.62 5.36 -2.30
N ASN A 50 9.38 4.71 -1.42
CA ASN A 50 8.85 4.22 -0.14
C ASN A 50 8.45 5.37 0.79
N ARG A 51 9.20 6.47 0.80
CA ARG A 51 8.86 7.69 1.55
C ARG A 51 7.57 8.32 1.03
N VAL A 52 7.40 8.44 -0.28
CA VAL A 52 6.16 8.94 -0.90
C VAL A 52 4.96 8.07 -0.55
N ALA A 53 5.12 6.74 -0.58
CA ALA A 53 4.08 5.80 -0.18
C ALA A 53 3.64 6.00 1.28
N ASN A 54 4.59 6.23 2.19
CA ASN A 54 4.30 6.55 3.60
C ASN A 54 3.56 7.89 3.76
N LEU A 55 3.98 8.93 3.03
CA LEU A 55 3.30 10.23 3.04
C LEU A 55 1.85 10.11 2.55
N LYS A 56 1.62 9.31 1.50
CA LYS A 56 0.27 9.05 0.98
C LYS A 56 -0.59 8.33 2.02
N LEU A 57 -0.06 7.30 2.68
CA LEU A 57 -0.77 6.58 3.74
C LEU A 57 -1.16 7.52 4.88
N ASN A 58 -0.23 8.35 5.37
CA ASN A 58 -0.50 9.32 6.43
C ASN A 58 -1.59 10.32 6.02
N LYS A 59 -1.52 10.83 4.79
CA LYS A 59 -2.54 11.70 4.22
C LYS A 59 -3.91 11.02 4.24
N GLU A 60 -4.03 9.80 3.71
CA GLU A 60 -5.29 9.06 3.67
C GLU A 60 -5.84 8.78 5.08
N MET A 61 -4.97 8.51 6.07
CA MET A 61 -5.37 8.37 7.47
C MET A 61 -5.95 9.68 8.03
N TYR A 62 -5.27 10.82 7.81
CA TYR A 62 -5.77 12.12 8.24
C TYR A 62 -7.09 12.47 7.56
N GLU A 63 -7.21 12.26 6.25
CA GLU A 63 -8.44 12.50 5.51
C GLU A 63 -9.59 11.64 6.01
N ARG A 64 -9.35 10.35 6.32
CA ARG A 64 -10.35 9.48 6.94
C ARG A 64 -10.78 10.02 8.31
N VAL A 65 -9.83 10.35 9.19
CA VAL A 65 -10.14 10.87 10.52
C VAL A 65 -10.96 12.17 10.42
N LEU A 66 -10.57 13.09 9.55
CA LEU A 66 -11.30 14.35 9.33
C LEU A 66 -12.68 14.12 8.69
N SER A 67 -12.81 13.16 7.76
CA SER A 67 -14.08 12.81 7.13
C SER A 67 -15.05 12.13 8.13
N PHE A 68 -14.54 11.31 9.04
CA PHE A 68 -15.34 10.74 10.13
C PHE A 68 -15.66 11.78 11.21
N GLY A 69 -14.75 12.72 11.49
CA GLY A 69 -14.96 13.81 12.44
C GLY A 69 -15.98 14.86 11.98
N CYS A 70 -16.27 14.95 10.68
CA CYS A 70 -17.28 15.85 10.12
C CYS A 70 -18.70 15.21 10.08
N MET A 71 -18.84 13.96 10.54
CA MET A 71 -20.13 13.25 10.65
C MET A 71 -20.67 13.18 12.10
N ILE A 72 -20.31 14.14 12.95
CA ILE A 72 -20.90 14.39 14.29
C ILE A 72 -21.41 15.82 14.31
#